data_AF-D7G4E7-F1
#
_entry.id   AF-D7G4E7-F1
#
_cell.length_a   1.000
_cell.length_b   1.000
_cell.length_c   1.000
_cell.angle_alpha   90.00
_cell.angle_beta   90.00
_cell.angle_gamma   90.00
#
_symmetry.space_group_name_H-M   'P 1'
#
loop_
_entity.id
_entity.type
_entity.pdbx_description
1 polymer ?
#
loop_
_entity_poly.entity_id
_entity_poly.type
_entity_poly.pdbx_seq_one_letter_code
_entity_poly.pdbx_strand_id
1 'polypeptide(L)'
;MSDLDTEGRRQFLRFVTGTPRLPIGGFGALRPRLTVVKKEVDVLPGGTPDSHLPSCSTCQVYLKLPAYTSRAALEAKLKHAITEGQDHFALD
;
A
#
# COMPACT_ATOMS: atom_id res chain seq x y z
N MET A 1 -3.36 6.91 9.00
CA MET A 1 -4.18 6.87 7.76
C MET A 1 -5.39 7.79 7.83
N SER A 2 -5.90 8.08 9.02
CA SER A 2 -6.84 9.19 9.26
C SER A 2 -6.34 10.52 8.70
N ASP A 3 -5.01 10.66 8.67
CA ASP A 3 -4.24 11.82 8.22
C ASP A 3 -4.15 11.97 6.68
N LEU A 4 -4.68 11.01 5.90
CA LEU A 4 -4.79 11.15 4.45
C LEU A 4 -6.01 12.02 4.10
N ASP A 5 -5.80 12.97 3.20
CA ASP A 5 -6.86 13.78 2.60
C ASP A 5 -7.72 12.96 1.62
N THR A 6 -8.74 13.58 1.04
CA THR A 6 -9.68 12.89 0.16
C THR A 6 -8.97 12.27 -1.05
N GLU A 7 -7.99 12.96 -1.63
CA GLU A 7 -7.25 12.45 -2.79
C GLU A 7 -6.32 11.30 -2.40
N GLY A 8 -5.55 11.44 -1.32
CA GLY A 8 -4.69 10.37 -0.80
C GLY A 8 -5.47 9.10 -0.43
N ARG A 9 -6.71 9.23 0.04
CA ARG A 9 -7.60 8.08 0.27
C ARG A 9 -8.02 7.39 -1.04
N ARG A 10 -8.30 8.15 -2.10
CA ARG A 10 -8.63 7.58 -3.42
C ARG A 10 -7.44 6.88 -4.04
N GLN A 11 -6.26 7.48 -3.96
CA GLN A 11 -5.01 6.88 -4.42
C GLN A 11 -4.69 5.60 -3.64
N PHE A 12 -4.90 5.60 -2.31
CA PHE A 12 -4.75 4.40 -1.49
C PHE A 12 -5.72 3.30 -1.91
N LEU A 13 -6.98 3.63 -2.14
CA LEU A 13 -7.95 2.65 -2.65
C LEU A 13 -7.52 2.08 -4.00
N ARG A 14 -7.04 2.92 -4.92
CA ARG A 14 -6.50 2.48 -6.21
C ARG A 14 -5.29 1.57 -6.04
N PHE A 15 -4.37 1.92 -5.15
CA PHE A 15 -3.19 1.11 -4.82
C PHE A 15 -3.58 -0.27 -4.31
N VAL A 16 -4.59 -0.36 -3.41
CA VAL A 16 -4.96 -1.61 -2.73
C VAL A 16 -5.96 -2.47 -3.51
N THR A 17 -6.90 -1.85 -4.22
CA THR A 17 -8.04 -2.53 -4.86
C THR A 17 -8.01 -2.45 -6.38
N GLY A 18 -7.09 -1.68 -6.97
CA GLY A 18 -7.07 -1.37 -8.41
C GLY A 18 -8.11 -0.33 -8.84
N THR A 19 -9.01 0.10 -7.95
CA THR A 19 -10.06 1.09 -8.24
C THR A 19 -10.07 2.20 -7.18
N PRO A 20 -10.30 3.47 -7.57
CA PRO A 20 -10.45 4.56 -6.61
C PRO A 20 -11.81 4.55 -5.89
N ARG A 21 -12.69 3.58 -6.19
CA ARG A 21 -14.07 3.50 -5.65
C ARG A 21 -14.31 2.18 -4.92
N LEU A 22 -14.88 2.30 -3.72
CA LEU A 22 -15.37 1.14 -2.97
C LEU A 22 -16.72 0.65 -3.51
N PRO A 23 -17.03 -0.65 -3.36
CA PRO A 23 -18.36 -1.18 -3.65
C PRO A 23 -19.41 -0.63 -2.68
N ILE A 24 -20.69 -0.76 -3.07
CA ILE A 24 -21.82 -0.47 -2.18
C ILE A 24 -21.70 -1.40 -0.95
N GLY A 25 -21.66 -0.81 0.24
CA GLY A 25 -21.33 -1.52 1.50
C GLY A 25 -19.87 -1.37 1.96
N GLY A 26 -19.05 -0.56 1.26
CA GLY A 26 -17.71 -0.16 1.70
C GLY A 26 -16.72 -1.33 1.76
N PHE A 27 -15.74 -1.24 2.66
CA PHE A 27 -14.72 -2.28 2.84
C PHE A 27 -15.30 -3.66 3.22
N GLY A 28 -16.46 -3.69 3.89
CA GLY A 28 -17.14 -4.94 4.26
C GLY A 28 -17.68 -5.73 3.06
N ALA A 29 -17.94 -5.03 1.96
CA ALA A 29 -18.40 -5.61 0.71
C ALA A 29 -17.24 -6.01 -0.23
N LEU A 30 -15.98 -5.73 0.11
CA LEU A 30 -14.84 -6.20 -0.68
C LEU A 30 -14.80 -7.74 -0.70
N ARG A 31 -14.65 -8.29 -1.90
CA ARG A 31 -14.50 -9.72 -2.16
C ARG A 31 -13.34 -9.89 -3.14
N PRO A 32 -12.18 -10.37 -2.68
CA PRO A 32 -11.79 -10.72 -1.30
C PRO A 32 -11.67 -9.51 -0.35
N ARG A 33 -11.66 -9.75 0.97
CA ARG A 33 -11.52 -8.69 1.98
C ARG A 33 -10.09 -8.16 2.00
N LEU A 34 -9.95 -6.85 2.24
CA LEU A 34 -8.64 -6.24 2.49
C LEU A 34 -7.94 -6.95 3.64
N THR A 35 -6.77 -7.52 3.32
CA THR A 35 -5.92 -8.22 4.30
C THR A 35 -4.55 -7.56 4.31
N VAL A 36 -4.06 -7.24 5.50
CA VAL A 36 -2.69 -6.74 5.69
C VAL A 36 -1.82 -7.91 6.11
N VAL A 37 -0.72 -8.12 5.40
CA VAL A 37 0.23 -9.19 5.68
C VAL A 37 1.63 -8.62 5.84
N LYS A 38 2.45 -9.28 6.67
CA LYS A 38 3.86 -8.95 6.78
C LYS A 38 4.59 -9.39 5.50
N LYS A 39 5.40 -8.51 4.95
CA LYS A 39 6.34 -8.79 3.87
C LYS A 39 7.67 -9.14 4.51
N GLU A 40 8.11 -10.38 4.34
CA GLU A 40 9.49 -10.75 4.66
C GLU A 40 10.40 -10.08 3.63
N VAL A 41 11.44 -9.43 4.13
CA VAL A 41 12.44 -8.73 3.31
C VAL A 41 13.81 -9.18 3.78
N ASP A 42 14.66 -9.59 2.83
CA ASP A 42 16.04 -9.94 3.12
C ASP A 42 16.83 -8.65 3.33
N VAL A 43 17.00 -8.28 4.59
CA VAL A 43 17.78 -7.12 4.99
C VAL A 43 19.24 -7.53 5.08
N LEU A 44 20.09 -6.96 4.22
CA LEU A 44 21.53 -7.16 4.28
C LEU A 44 22.10 -6.72 5.64
N PRO A 45 23.26 -7.24 6.07
CA PRO A 45 23.91 -6.80 7.31
C PRO A 45 24.10 -5.27 7.33
N GLY A 46 23.56 -4.61 8.36
CA GLY A 46 23.57 -3.14 8.48
C GLY A 46 22.45 -2.41 7.72
N GLY A 47 21.60 -3.13 6.99
CA GLY A 47 20.41 -2.59 6.34
C GLY A 47 19.21 -2.42 7.29
N THR A 48 18.15 -1.79 6.79
CA THR A 48 16.88 -1.65 7.51
C THR A 48 15.69 -2.07 6.64
N PRO A 49 14.63 -2.63 7.24
CA PRO A 49 13.39 -2.91 6.52
C PRO A 49 12.73 -1.63 5.97
N ASP A 50 13.08 -0.45 6.50
CA ASP A 50 12.57 0.84 6.06
C ASP A 50 13.03 1.23 4.66
N SER A 51 14.08 0.58 4.14
CA SER A 51 14.51 0.77 2.75
C SER A 51 13.50 0.21 1.75
N HIS A 52 12.71 -0.79 2.12
CA HIS A 52 11.77 -1.47 1.22
C HIS A 52 10.40 -0.79 1.14
N LEU A 53 9.85 -0.75 -0.06
CA LEU A 53 8.48 -0.27 -0.29
C LEU A 53 7.43 -1.34 0.03
N PRO A 54 6.26 -0.90 0.53
CA PRO A 54 5.11 -1.79 0.62
C PRO A 54 4.65 -2.17 -0.79
N SER A 55 3.95 -3.28 -0.89
CA SER A 55 3.43 -3.77 -2.17
C SER A 55 2.02 -4.28 -2.02
N CYS A 56 1.25 -4.24 -3.09
CA CYS A 56 -0.13 -4.71 -3.12
C CYS A 56 -0.29 -5.87 -4.11
N SER A 57 -1.15 -6.83 -3.79
CA SER A 57 -1.74 -7.74 -4.78
C SER A 57 -3.23 -7.41 -4.92
N THR A 58 -3.57 -6.60 -5.93
CA THR A 58 -4.90 -6.03 -6.12
C THR A 58 -5.98 -7.10 -6.33
N CYS A 59 -5.66 -8.18 -7.05
CA CYS A 59 -6.57 -9.31 -7.26
C CYS A 59 -7.04 -9.97 -5.95
N GLN A 60 -6.20 -9.92 -4.92
CA GLN A 60 -6.45 -10.51 -3.61
C GLN A 60 -6.75 -9.46 -2.53
N VAL A 61 -6.64 -8.17 -2.87
CA VAL A 61 -6.74 -7.05 -1.94
C VAL A 61 -5.77 -7.23 -0.75
N TYR A 62 -4.54 -7.65 -1.06
CA TYR A 62 -3.50 -7.92 -0.05
C TYR A 62 -2.48 -6.78 0.00
N LEU A 63 -2.42 -6.09 1.14
CA LEU A 63 -1.42 -5.08 1.42
C LEU A 63 -0.25 -5.72 2.18
N LYS A 64 0.90 -5.82 1.53
CA LYS A 64 2.12 -6.44 2.09
C LYS A 64 3.04 -5.35 2.61
N LEU A 65 3.25 -5.32 3.93
CA LEU A 65 4.06 -4.31 4.61
C LEU A 65 5.35 -4.93 5.18
N PRO A 66 6.52 -4.36 4.89
CA PRO A 66 7.73 -4.63 5.67
C PRO A 66 7.52 -4.34 7.16
N ALA A 67 8.32 -4.97 8.02
CA ALA A 67 8.34 -4.70 9.45
C ALA A 67 9.07 -3.37 9.73
N TYR A 68 8.44 -2.26 9.38
CA TYR A 68 9.01 -0.92 9.56
C TYR A 68 9.36 -0.65 11.02
N THR A 69 10.46 0.06 11.24
CA THR A 69 10.98 0.35 12.58
C THR A 69 10.12 1.37 13.35
N SER A 70 9.33 2.18 12.65
CA SER A 70 8.47 3.21 13.23
C SER A 70 7.23 3.51 12.40
N ARG A 71 6.21 4.11 13.05
CA ARG A 71 5.01 4.64 12.37
C ARG A 71 5.38 5.68 11.31
N ALA A 72 6.38 6.51 11.56
CA ALA A 72 6.84 7.54 10.63
C ALA A 72 7.44 6.92 9.36
N ALA A 73 8.28 5.89 9.51
CA ALA A 73 8.84 5.15 8.38
C ALA A 73 7.74 4.49 7.54
N LEU A 74 6.79 3.81 8.19
CA LEU A 74 5.62 3.24 7.50
C LEU A 74 4.85 4.30 6.73
N GLU A 75 4.53 5.43 7.37
CA GLU A 75 3.74 6.49 6.75
C GLU A 75 4.45 7.09 5.54
N ALA A 76 5.75 7.40 5.66
CA ALA A 76 6.55 7.95 4.57
C ALA A 76 6.61 6.97 3.38
N LYS A 77 6.88 5.69 3.64
CA LYS A 77 7.02 4.66 2.60
C LYS A 77 5.69 4.32 1.94
N LEU A 78 4.61 4.31 2.72
CA LEU A 78 3.27 4.07 2.22
C LEU A 78 2.78 5.24 1.37
N LYS A 79 2.98 6.49 1.81
CA LYS A 79 2.66 7.68 1.00
C LYS A 79 3.39 7.63 -0.34
N HIS A 80 4.69 7.39 -0.30
CA HIS A 80 5.52 7.28 -1.50
C HIS A 80 5.03 6.16 -2.44
N ALA A 81 4.76 4.95 -1.94
CA ALA A 81 4.25 3.86 -2.76
C ALA A 81 2.82 4.06 -3.30
N ILE A 82 2.00 4.87 -2.62
CA ILE A 82 0.66 5.23 -3.10
C ILE A 82 0.76 6.28 -4.19
N THR A 83 1.70 7.22 -4.13
CA THR A 83 1.85 8.30 -5.11
C THR A 83 2.68 7.88 -6.32
N GLU A 84 3.70 7.07 -6.12
CA GLU A 84 4.58 6.60 -7.19
C GLU A 84 3.98 5.40 -7.93
N GLY A 85 4.04 5.43 -9.26
CA GLY A 85 3.45 4.39 -10.12
C GLY A 85 1.93 4.51 -10.36
N GLN A 86 1.31 5.62 -9.92
CA GLN A 86 -0.09 5.95 -10.25
C GLN A 86 -0.23 6.33 -11.73
N ASP A 87 0.74 7.06 -12.28
CA ASP A 87 0.76 7.50 -13.68
C ASP A 87 1.89 6.77 -14.42
N HIS A 88 1.51 5.90 -15.36
CA HIS A 88 2.39 5.25 -16.32
C HIS A 88 3.49 4.30 -15.81
N PHE A 89 3.35 3.01 -16.11
CA PHE A 89 4.50 2.24 -16.58
C PHE A 89 4.66 2.57 -18.07
N ALA A 90 5.31 3.69 -18.38
CA ALA A 90 5.92 3.81 -19.70
C ALA A 90 7.06 2.78 -19.72
N LEU A 91 6.79 1.63 -20.33
CA LEU A 91 7.84 0.79 -20.88
C LEU A 91 8.06 1.32 -22.29
N ASP A 92 8.80 2.42 -22.41
CA ASP A 92 9.39 2.81 -23.69
C ASP A 92 10.64 1.95 -23.99
#